data_AF-A0A5C7IJ52-F1
#
_entry.id   AF-A0A5C7IJ52-F1
#
_cell.length_a   1.000
_cell.length_b   1.000
_cell.length_c   1.000
_cell.angle_alpha   90.00
_cell.angle_beta   90.00
_cell.angle_gamma   90.00
#
_symmetry.space_group_name_H-M   'P 1'
#
loop_
_entity.id
_entity.type
_entity.pdbx_description
1 polymer ?
#
loop_
_entity_poly.entity_id
_entity_poly.type
_entity_poly.pdbx_seq_one_letter_code
_entity_poly.pdbx_strand_id
1 'polypeptide(L)'
;MTCAFPLETFKPQVERFHKFLGFVDASLLRFCKLKFPVQKLRLSIGPLDVIGSSFFLDKWIGLAVENEVKELNFHLMSRNTVHLPRTIELDDMYILPQAIFSAKSITTLEVCGCKLEQLSGSAGFHFLKNVKLVNVLLNEQIVQMLITECPLLENLLLHYCSDGDEEPYDIDDLNKELPELPVGDLYFRLDWLCYEA
;
A
#
# COMPACT_ATOMS: atom_id res chain seq x y z
N MET A 1 -22.66 30.28 -3.48
CA MET A 1 -23.63 29.16 -3.46
C MET A 1 -22.93 27.99 -2.80
N THR A 2 -23.02 27.90 -1.48
CA THR A 2 -22.36 26.87 -0.67
C THR A 2 -23.22 25.61 -0.68
N CYS A 3 -22.76 24.57 -1.36
CA CYS A 3 -23.40 23.25 -1.27
C CYS A 3 -23.00 22.63 0.07
N ALA A 4 -23.81 22.86 1.10
CA ALA A 4 -23.77 22.06 2.32
C ALA A 4 -24.31 20.66 1.96
N PHE A 5 -23.42 19.69 1.78
CA PHE A 5 -23.82 18.28 1.72
C PHE A 5 -24.40 17.89 3.10
N PRO A 6 -25.62 17.32 3.19
CA PRO A 6 -26.21 17.01 4.48
C PRO A 6 -25.43 15.88 5.18
N LEU A 7 -24.92 16.14 6.39
CA LEU A 7 -24.29 15.12 7.25
C LEU A 7 -25.22 13.95 7.62
N GLU A 8 -26.54 14.10 7.44
CA GLU A 8 -27.53 13.10 7.86
C GLU A 8 -27.57 11.85 6.97
N THR A 9 -27.16 11.94 5.69
CA THR A 9 -27.11 10.78 4.78
C THR A 9 -25.92 9.84 5.03
N PHE A 10 -24.97 10.21 5.89
CA PHE A 10 -23.72 9.45 6.10
C PHE A 10 -23.80 8.40 7.22
N LYS A 11 -24.74 8.51 8.18
CA LYS A 11 -24.80 7.59 9.33
C LYS A 11 -24.99 6.10 8.94
N PRO A 12 -25.91 5.74 8.01
CA PRO A 12 -26.12 4.33 7.67
C PRO A 12 -24.93 3.69 6.93
N GLN A 13 -24.18 4.50 6.17
CA GLN A 13 -22.99 4.07 5.43
C GLN A 13 -21.85 3.74 6.41
N VAL A 14 -21.61 4.63 7.39
CA VAL A 14 -20.59 4.45 8.43
C VAL A 14 -20.91 3.24 9.31
N GLU A 15 -22.17 3.04 9.70
CA GLU A 15 -22.58 1.85 10.46
C GLU A 15 -22.37 0.54 9.68
N ARG A 16 -22.69 0.52 8.39
CA ARG A 16 -22.44 -0.64 7.53
C ARG A 16 -20.94 -0.93 7.41
N PHE A 17 -20.13 0.11 7.29
CA PHE A 17 -18.69 0.00 7.25
C PHE A 17 -18.12 -0.58 8.55
N HIS A 18 -18.52 -0.09 9.73
CA HIS A 18 -18.10 -0.68 11.01
C HIS A 18 -18.57 -2.13 11.17
N LYS A 19 -19.78 -2.48 10.72
CA LYS A 19 -20.25 -3.88 10.70
C LYS A 19 -19.38 -4.75 9.81
N PHE A 20 -18.96 -4.24 8.65
CA PHE A 20 -18.01 -4.92 7.77
C PHE A 20 -16.64 -5.11 8.43
N LEU A 21 -16.09 -4.06 9.08
CA LEU A 21 -14.84 -4.17 9.83
C LEU A 21 -14.94 -5.26 10.91
N GLY A 22 -16.02 -5.27 11.69
CA GLY A 22 -16.25 -6.29 12.72
C GLY A 22 -16.39 -7.70 12.13
N PHE A 23 -17.03 -7.84 10.97
CA PHE A 23 -17.13 -9.13 10.27
C PHE A 23 -15.76 -9.65 9.79
N VAL A 24 -14.93 -8.78 9.19
CA VAL A 24 -13.58 -9.14 8.75
C VAL A 24 -12.72 -9.52 9.95
N ASP A 25 -12.78 -8.73 11.03
CA ASP A 25 -12.02 -8.98 12.25
C ASP A 25 -12.37 -10.33 12.88
N ALA A 26 -13.66 -10.62 13.05
CA ALA A 26 -14.13 -11.90 13.58
C ALA A 26 -13.74 -13.08 12.68
N SER A 27 -13.77 -12.88 11.36
CA SER A 27 -13.41 -13.92 10.38
C SER A 27 -11.93 -14.26 10.43
N LEU A 28 -11.06 -13.24 10.43
CA LEU A 28 -9.60 -13.43 10.53
C LEU A 28 -9.22 -14.07 11.86
N LEU A 29 -9.75 -13.59 12.99
CA LEU A 29 -9.51 -14.19 14.29
C LEU A 29 -9.95 -15.66 14.35
N ARG A 30 -11.09 -15.99 13.73
CA ARG A 30 -11.58 -17.36 13.62
C ARG A 30 -10.63 -18.22 12.79
N PHE A 31 -10.13 -17.72 11.66
CA PHE A 31 -9.18 -18.47 10.83
C PHE A 31 -7.86 -18.73 11.58
N CYS A 32 -7.36 -17.72 12.29
CA CYS A 32 -6.17 -17.86 13.14
C CYS A 32 -6.40 -18.91 14.23
N LYS A 33 -7.53 -18.82 14.95
CA LYS A 33 -7.88 -19.78 16.02
C LYS A 33 -8.00 -21.21 15.53
N LEU A 34 -8.56 -21.39 14.34
CA LEU A 34 -8.77 -22.71 13.73
C LEU A 34 -7.54 -23.22 12.98
N LYS A 35 -6.45 -22.43 12.93
CA LYS A 35 -5.20 -22.74 12.21
C LYS A 35 -5.45 -23.15 10.76
N PHE A 36 -6.41 -22.50 10.11
CA PHE A 36 -6.62 -22.72 8.69
C PHE A 36 -5.40 -22.22 7.91
N PRO A 37 -4.85 -23.00 6.96
CA PRO A 37 -3.71 -22.59 6.16
C PRO A 37 -4.15 -21.55 5.11
N VAL A 38 -4.35 -20.30 5.56
CA VAL A 38 -4.66 -19.19 4.67
C VAL A 38 -3.37 -18.81 3.93
N GLN A 39 -3.32 -19.06 2.62
CA GLN A 39 -2.15 -18.74 1.81
C GLN A 39 -2.21 -17.33 1.23
N LYS A 40 -3.42 -16.78 1.07
CA LYS A 40 -3.69 -15.50 0.43
C LYS A 40 -4.73 -14.71 1.21
N LEU A 41 -4.41 -13.47 1.54
CA LEU A 41 -5.34 -12.51 2.09
C LEU A 41 -5.50 -11.35 1.12
N ARG A 42 -6.73 -11.16 0.62
CA ARG A 42 -7.10 -10.02 -0.21
C ARG A 42 -8.19 -9.22 0.47
N LEU A 43 -7.97 -7.93 0.64
CA LEU A 43 -8.93 -7.02 1.22
C LEU A 43 -9.03 -5.75 0.38
N SER A 44 -10.25 -5.36 0.05
CA SER A 44 -10.56 -4.07 -0.55
C SER A 44 -11.42 -3.29 0.42
N ILE A 45 -10.89 -2.18 0.93
CA ILE A 45 -11.45 -1.46 2.06
C ILE A 45 -11.43 0.02 1.77
N GLY A 46 -12.56 0.67 1.98
CA GLY A 46 -12.71 2.11 2.00
C GLY A 46 -14.10 2.48 2.52
N PRO A 47 -14.27 3.69 3.06
CA PRO A 47 -13.29 4.78 3.06
C PRO A 47 -12.37 4.79 4.30
N LEU A 48 -11.04 4.93 4.11
CA LEU A 48 -10.05 4.86 5.20
C LEU A 48 -9.99 6.10 6.11
N ASP A 49 -10.59 7.21 5.69
CA ASP A 49 -10.78 8.42 6.48
C ASP A 49 -11.83 8.25 7.61
N VAL A 50 -12.38 7.04 7.77
CA VAL A 50 -13.18 6.68 8.94
C VAL A 50 -12.26 6.34 10.11
N ILE A 51 -12.42 7.07 11.23
CA ILE A 51 -11.67 6.88 12.48
C ILE A 51 -11.63 5.41 12.89
N GLY A 52 -10.42 4.89 13.16
CA GLY A 52 -10.18 3.53 13.63
C GLY A 52 -9.95 2.48 12.54
N SER A 53 -10.11 2.82 11.24
CA SER A 53 -9.88 1.87 10.14
C SER A 53 -8.42 1.43 10.02
N SER A 54 -7.48 2.35 10.24
CA SER A 54 -6.04 2.08 10.24
C SER A 54 -5.64 1.05 11.29
N PHE A 55 -6.21 1.15 12.49
CA PHE A 55 -5.98 0.18 13.57
C PHE A 55 -6.38 -1.25 13.16
N PHE A 56 -7.52 -1.41 12.48
CA PHE A 56 -7.93 -2.72 11.97
C PHE A 56 -6.98 -3.24 10.90
N LEU A 57 -6.54 -2.38 9.98
CA LEU A 57 -5.56 -2.76 8.95
C LEU A 57 -4.24 -3.26 9.56
N ASP A 58 -3.67 -2.51 10.51
CA ASP A 58 -2.43 -2.89 11.18
C ASP A 58 -2.57 -4.25 11.87
N LYS A 59 -3.68 -4.44 12.58
CA LYS A 59 -4.01 -5.72 13.22
C LYS A 59 -4.12 -6.86 12.20
N TRP A 60 -4.79 -6.63 11.08
CA TRP A 60 -5.00 -7.67 10.06
C TRP A 60 -3.72 -8.03 9.31
N ILE A 61 -2.84 -7.05 9.07
CA ILE A 61 -1.49 -7.27 8.55
C ILE A 61 -0.70 -8.11 9.55
N GLY A 62 -0.70 -7.75 10.84
CA GLY A 62 -0.04 -8.52 11.89
C GLY A 62 -0.52 -9.97 11.94
N LEU A 63 -1.84 -10.20 11.94
CA LEU A 63 -2.41 -11.54 11.90
C LEU A 63 -1.97 -12.32 10.65
N ALA A 64 -1.90 -11.68 9.49
CA ALA A 64 -1.48 -12.35 8.27
C ALA A 64 0.01 -12.77 8.31
N VAL A 65 0.87 -11.90 8.84
CA VAL A 65 2.29 -12.21 9.05
C VAL A 65 2.45 -13.35 10.05
N GLU A 66 1.74 -13.32 11.18
CA GLU A 66 1.76 -14.37 12.20
C GLU A 66 1.27 -15.74 11.69
N ASN A 67 0.34 -15.74 10.72
CA ASN A 67 -0.21 -16.96 10.13
C ASN A 67 0.51 -17.40 8.86
N GLU A 68 1.71 -16.86 8.61
CA GLU A 68 2.59 -17.23 7.51
C GLU A 68 1.90 -17.12 6.12
N VAL A 69 1.05 -16.10 5.95
CA VAL A 69 0.42 -15.81 4.66
C VAL A 69 1.51 -15.51 3.62
N LYS A 70 1.31 -16.01 2.39
CA LYS A 70 2.27 -15.87 1.29
C LYS A 70 1.94 -14.69 0.38
N GLU A 71 0.66 -14.45 0.16
CA GLU A 71 0.17 -13.41 -0.74
C GLU A 71 -0.70 -12.41 0.02
N LEU A 72 -0.28 -11.15 0.04
CA LEU A 72 -1.04 -10.03 0.59
C LEU A 72 -1.46 -9.07 -0.51
N ASN A 73 -2.78 -8.80 -0.58
CA ASN A 73 -3.35 -7.82 -1.48
C ASN A 73 -4.27 -6.87 -0.70
N PHE A 74 -3.88 -5.61 -0.62
CA PHE A 74 -4.69 -4.55 -0.01
C PHE A 74 -5.02 -3.48 -1.03
N HIS A 75 -6.30 -3.33 -1.34
CA HIS A 75 -6.80 -2.24 -2.15
C HIS A 75 -7.51 -1.22 -1.26
N LEU A 76 -6.78 -0.16 -0.92
CA LEU A 76 -7.22 0.86 0.01
C LEU A 76 -7.82 2.02 -0.77
N MET A 77 -9.10 2.31 -0.51
CA MET A 77 -9.82 3.41 -1.13
C MET A 77 -10.04 4.50 -0.07
N SER A 78 -9.62 5.73 -0.37
CA SER A 78 -10.03 6.91 0.37
C SER A 78 -11.04 7.69 -0.47
N ARG A 79 -11.97 8.41 0.16
CA ARG A 79 -12.91 9.28 -0.58
C ARG A 79 -12.19 10.28 -1.48
N ASN A 80 -10.95 10.63 -1.13
CA ASN A 80 -10.12 11.57 -1.86
C ASN A 80 -9.35 10.92 -3.03
N THR A 81 -9.44 9.60 -3.29
CA THR A 81 -8.70 8.98 -4.42
C THR A 81 -9.41 9.10 -5.77
N VAL A 82 -10.67 9.57 -5.81
CA VAL A 82 -11.46 9.69 -7.06
C VAL A 82 -11.23 11.04 -7.75
N HIS A 83 -10.73 12.03 -7.00
CA HIS A 83 -10.23 13.28 -7.52
C HIS A 83 -8.94 13.55 -6.77
N LEU A 84 -7.80 13.63 -7.44
CA LEU A 84 -6.65 14.36 -6.90
C LEU A 84 -6.87 15.84 -7.26
N PRO A 85 -7.67 16.65 -6.51
CA PRO A 85 -7.36 18.07 -6.52
C PRO A 85 -5.98 18.19 -5.87
N ARG A 86 -5.20 19.15 -6.34
CA ARG A 86 -3.82 19.48 -5.95
C ARG A 86 -3.62 19.85 -4.47
N THR A 87 -4.45 19.35 -3.57
CA THR A 87 -4.56 19.75 -2.16
C THR A 87 -5.08 18.63 -1.24
N ILE A 88 -4.98 17.34 -1.62
CA ILE A 88 -5.08 16.31 -0.58
C ILE A 88 -3.90 16.56 0.34
N GLU A 89 -4.17 16.88 1.60
CA GLU A 89 -3.13 16.86 2.62
C GLU A 89 -2.57 15.43 2.61
N LEU A 90 -1.37 15.27 2.02
CA LEU A 90 -0.63 14.00 1.89
C LEU A 90 -0.47 13.26 3.23
N ASP A 91 -0.77 13.96 4.33
CA ASP A 91 -0.79 13.53 5.73
C ASP A 91 -1.93 12.55 6.08
N ASP A 92 -3.02 12.48 5.29
CA ASP A 92 -4.17 11.61 5.58
C ASP A 92 -4.07 10.20 4.95
N MET A 93 -2.99 9.89 4.23
CA MET A 93 -2.81 8.57 3.63
C MET A 93 -2.42 7.54 4.70
N TYR A 94 -2.99 6.33 4.59
CA TYR A 94 -2.59 5.23 5.46
C TYR A 94 -1.12 4.86 5.23
N ILE A 95 -0.33 4.91 6.31
CA ILE A 95 1.07 4.50 6.30
C ILE A 95 1.13 2.97 6.43
N LEU A 96 1.67 2.29 5.41
CA LEU A 96 1.79 0.85 5.45
C LEU A 96 2.86 0.44 6.49
N PRO A 97 2.54 -0.47 7.43
CA PRO A 97 3.49 -0.93 8.44
C PRO A 97 4.69 -1.63 7.82
N GLN A 98 5.89 -1.20 8.18
CA GLN A 98 7.16 -1.72 7.64
C GLN A 98 7.36 -3.20 7.93
N ALA A 99 6.76 -3.72 9.01
CA ALA A 99 6.84 -5.12 9.41
C ALA A 99 6.38 -6.10 8.31
N ILE A 100 5.54 -5.67 7.37
CA ILE A 100 5.10 -6.49 6.24
C ILE A 100 6.26 -6.92 5.34
N PHE A 101 7.29 -6.07 5.24
CA PHE A 101 8.41 -6.29 4.36
C PHE A 101 9.46 -7.24 4.93
N SER A 102 9.56 -7.31 6.26
CA SER A 102 10.45 -8.25 6.96
C SER A 102 9.81 -9.64 7.17
N ALA A 103 8.58 -9.85 6.69
CA ALA A 103 7.86 -11.10 6.86
C ALA A 103 8.48 -12.22 6.02
N LYS A 104 8.87 -13.32 6.66
CA LYS A 104 9.56 -14.44 6.00
C LYS A 104 8.66 -15.28 5.08
N SER A 105 7.36 -15.23 5.29
CA SER A 105 6.39 -16.02 4.52
C SER A 105 5.91 -15.30 3.27
N ILE A 106 5.96 -13.96 3.26
CA ILE A 106 5.34 -13.16 2.21
C ILE A 106 6.23 -13.17 0.97
N THR A 107 5.69 -13.70 -0.12
CA THR A 107 6.35 -13.73 -1.42
C THR A 107 5.72 -12.75 -2.41
N THR A 108 4.48 -12.31 -2.16
CA THR A 108 3.76 -11.40 -3.05
C THR A 108 3.03 -10.34 -2.26
N LEU A 109 3.32 -9.08 -2.57
CA LEU A 109 2.73 -7.90 -1.97
C LEU A 109 2.11 -7.03 -3.06
N GLU A 110 0.79 -6.86 -3.00
CA GLU A 110 0.05 -5.93 -3.85
C GLU A 110 -0.65 -4.91 -2.95
N VAL A 111 -0.25 -3.65 -3.02
CA VAL A 111 -0.88 -2.58 -2.25
C VAL A 111 -1.29 -1.44 -3.16
N CYS A 112 -2.44 -0.87 -2.88
CA CYS A 112 -2.96 0.27 -3.60
C CYS A 112 -3.52 1.32 -2.63
N GLY A 113 -3.18 2.60 -2.84
CA GLY A 113 -3.75 3.72 -2.08
C GLY A 113 -3.17 3.92 -0.67
N CYS A 114 -1.85 3.78 -0.50
CA CYS A 114 -1.15 3.96 0.79
C CYS A 114 0.10 4.83 0.65
N LYS A 115 0.69 5.21 1.79
CA LYS A 115 2.01 5.84 1.90
C LYS A 115 3.01 4.82 2.43
N LEU A 116 4.22 4.85 1.88
CA LEU A 116 5.39 4.14 2.40
C LEU A 116 6.34 5.18 3.00
N GLU A 117 6.68 5.02 4.27
CA GLU A 117 7.66 5.87 4.95
C GLU A 117 9.00 5.17 5.11
N GLN A 118 10.06 5.97 5.34
CA GLN A 118 11.46 5.55 5.36
C GLN A 118 11.67 4.26 6.14
N LEU A 119 11.98 3.18 5.42
CA LEU A 119 12.17 1.85 5.95
C LEU A 119 13.43 1.85 6.82
N SER A 120 13.24 1.70 8.13
CA SER A 120 14.33 1.83 9.11
C SER A 120 14.93 0.47 9.40
N GLY A 121 16.03 0.16 8.72
CA GLY A 121 16.94 -0.91 9.13
C GLY A 121 17.15 -2.01 8.12
N SER A 122 18.33 -2.62 8.24
CA SER A 122 18.89 -3.72 7.45
C SER A 122 18.14 -5.06 7.60
N ALA A 123 16.83 -5.04 7.81
CA ALA A 123 16.02 -6.23 8.00
C ALA A 123 15.59 -6.73 6.62
N GLY A 124 16.51 -7.44 5.96
CA GLY A 124 16.43 -7.79 4.55
C GLY A 124 15.11 -8.45 4.14
N PHE A 125 14.65 -8.02 2.97
CA PHE A 125 13.40 -8.35 2.32
C PHE A 125 13.54 -9.69 1.58
N HIS A 126 14.08 -10.68 2.27
CA HIS A 126 14.71 -11.84 1.63
C HIS A 126 13.76 -12.76 0.87
N PHE A 127 12.44 -12.61 1.04
CA PHE A 127 11.45 -13.55 0.52
C PHE A 127 10.48 -12.95 -0.49
N LEU A 128 10.46 -11.62 -0.63
CA LEU A 128 9.58 -10.94 -1.58
C LEU A 128 10.05 -11.23 -3.01
N LYS A 129 9.12 -11.76 -3.81
CA LYS A 129 9.32 -12.04 -5.24
C LYS A 129 8.55 -11.07 -6.12
N ASN A 130 7.33 -10.74 -5.71
CA ASN A 130 6.43 -9.91 -6.50
C ASN A 130 5.94 -8.73 -5.67
N VAL A 131 6.28 -7.52 -6.10
CA VAL A 131 5.83 -6.28 -5.46
C VAL A 131 5.07 -5.47 -6.50
N LYS A 132 3.82 -5.15 -6.19
CA LYS A 132 2.96 -4.28 -7.01
C LYS A 132 2.42 -3.14 -6.17
N LEU A 133 2.85 -1.93 -6.51
CA LEU A 133 2.45 -0.69 -5.84
C LEU A 133 1.61 0.13 -6.83
N VAL A 134 0.39 0.50 -6.43
CA VAL A 134 -0.53 1.30 -7.26
C VAL A 134 -1.00 2.53 -6.48
N ASN A 135 -0.87 3.74 -7.02
CA ASN A 135 -1.30 4.95 -6.32
C ASN A 135 -0.69 5.05 -4.91
N VAL A 136 0.63 4.82 -4.81
CA VAL A 136 1.38 4.80 -3.55
C VAL A 136 2.32 6.00 -3.48
N LEU A 137 2.32 6.67 -2.32
CA LEU A 137 3.30 7.72 -2.01
C LEU A 137 4.59 7.06 -1.48
N LEU A 138 5.70 7.22 -2.19
CA LEU A 138 7.00 6.60 -1.88
C LEU A 138 8.16 7.43 -2.45
N ASN A 139 9.26 7.52 -1.72
CA ASN A 139 10.46 8.24 -2.17
C ASN A 139 11.44 7.32 -2.92
N GLU A 140 12.45 7.92 -3.56
CA GLU A 140 13.50 7.19 -4.29
C GLU A 140 14.23 6.16 -3.41
N GLN A 141 14.48 6.49 -2.13
CA GLN A 141 15.19 5.61 -1.20
C GLN A 141 14.45 4.28 -0.98
N ILE A 142 13.11 4.31 -0.92
CA ILE A 142 12.29 3.11 -0.76
C ILE A 142 12.39 2.22 -2.01
N VAL A 143 12.40 2.81 -3.21
CA VAL A 143 12.59 2.05 -4.46
C VAL A 143 13.99 1.41 -4.47
N GLN A 144 15.02 2.17 -4.13
CA GLN A 144 16.39 1.67 -4.04
C GLN A 144 16.52 0.53 -3.03
N MET A 145 15.86 0.60 -1.88
CA MET A 145 15.82 -0.50 -0.91
C MET A 145 15.10 -1.73 -1.43
N LEU A 146 13.95 -1.58 -2.10
CA LEU A 146 13.24 -2.71 -2.70
C LEU A 146 14.13 -3.44 -3.71
N ILE A 147 14.93 -2.70 -4.47
CA ILE A 147 15.84 -3.27 -5.47
C ILE A 147 17.06 -3.93 -4.82
N THR A 148 17.71 -3.26 -3.87
CA THR A 148 18.99 -3.70 -3.31
C THR A 148 18.86 -4.71 -2.17
N GLU A 149 17.77 -4.64 -1.39
CA GLU A 149 17.57 -5.47 -0.20
C GLU A 149 16.58 -6.64 -0.41
N CYS A 150 15.95 -6.77 -1.59
CA CYS A 150 15.13 -7.92 -1.99
C CYS A 150 15.88 -8.84 -2.98
N PRO A 151 16.76 -9.76 -2.53
CA PRO A 151 17.54 -10.61 -3.44
C PRO A 151 16.71 -11.60 -4.26
N LEU A 152 15.45 -11.86 -3.89
CA LEU A 152 14.54 -12.76 -4.60
C LEU A 152 13.49 -12.02 -5.45
N LEU A 153 13.62 -10.69 -5.60
CA LEU A 153 12.66 -9.89 -6.36
C LEU A 153 12.69 -10.29 -7.83
N GLU A 154 11.60 -10.87 -8.30
CA GLU A 154 11.39 -11.28 -9.69
C GLU A 154 10.60 -10.22 -10.46
N ASN A 155 9.62 -9.58 -9.80
CA ASN A 155 8.72 -8.60 -10.41
C ASN A 155 8.53 -7.39 -9.49
N LEU A 156 8.85 -6.20 -10.00
CA LEU A 156 8.49 -4.92 -9.40
C LEU A 156 7.63 -4.13 -10.37
N LEU A 157 6.41 -3.80 -9.94
CA LEU A 157 5.44 -2.99 -10.69
C LEU A 157 5.08 -1.75 -9.89
N LEU A 158 5.40 -0.59 -10.45
CA LEU A 158 5.01 0.72 -9.91
C LEU A 158 4.01 1.36 -10.89
N HIS A 159 2.85 1.76 -10.39
CA HIS A 159 1.78 2.36 -11.20
C HIS A 159 1.20 3.58 -10.48
N TYR A 160 1.22 4.75 -11.12
CA TYR A 160 0.77 6.02 -10.52
C TYR A 160 1.39 6.30 -9.13
N CYS A 161 2.69 6.02 -8.95
CA CYS A 161 3.40 6.31 -7.70
C CYS A 161 4.07 7.69 -7.78
N SER A 162 4.16 8.39 -6.66
CA SER A 162 4.82 9.70 -6.53
C SER A 162 5.57 9.77 -5.21
N ASP A 163 6.55 10.65 -5.10
CA ASP A 163 7.30 10.93 -3.86
C ASP A 163 6.69 12.06 -3.03
N GLY A 164 5.77 12.82 -3.61
CA GLY A 164 5.09 13.93 -2.95
C GLY A 164 5.79 15.26 -3.12
N ASP A 165 6.93 15.28 -3.82
CA ASP A 165 7.64 16.49 -4.18
C ASP A 165 7.15 16.99 -5.55
N GLU A 166 6.82 18.28 -5.63
CA GLU A 166 6.41 18.93 -6.89
C GLU A 166 7.62 19.34 -7.76
N GLU A 167 8.84 19.19 -7.25
CA GLU A 167 10.05 19.52 -7.99
C GLU A 167 10.30 18.42 -9.04
N PRO A 168 10.34 18.77 -10.34
CA PRO A 168 10.59 17.79 -11.38
C PRO A 168 11.98 17.17 -11.16
N TYR A 169 12.03 15.85 -11.05
CA TYR A 169 13.30 15.12 -11.12
C TYR A 169 14.03 15.50 -12.40
N ASP A 170 15.27 15.98 -12.25
CA ASP A 170 16.16 16.23 -13.38
C ASP A 170 16.60 14.87 -13.96
N ILE A 171 15.75 14.33 -14.84
CA ILE A 171 16.00 13.09 -15.58
C ILE A 171 17.24 13.17 -16.48
N ASP A 172 17.79 14.37 -16.68
CA ASP A 172 19.00 14.60 -17.47
C ASP A 172 20.29 14.55 -16.63
N ASP A 173 20.21 14.34 -15.30
CA ASP A 173 21.39 14.09 -14.47
C ASP A 173 21.93 12.66 -14.65
N LEU A 174 22.53 12.46 -15.83
CA LEU A 174 23.21 11.24 -16.27
C LEU A 174 24.42 10.87 -15.38
N ASN A 175 24.82 11.72 -14.42
CA ASN A 175 25.92 11.44 -13.51
C ASN A 175 25.48 10.67 -12.27
N LYS A 176 24.17 10.51 -12.05
CA LYS A 176 23.66 9.73 -10.92
C LYS A 176 23.81 8.25 -11.26
N GLU A 177 24.73 7.56 -10.59
CA GLU A 177 24.88 6.12 -10.74
C GLU A 177 23.55 5.43 -10.41
N LEU A 178 23.01 4.70 -11.39
CA LEU A 178 21.83 3.87 -11.17
C LEU A 178 22.22 2.70 -10.25
N PRO A 179 21.38 2.36 -9.26
CA PRO A 179 21.64 1.21 -8.41
C PRO A 179 21.73 -0.07 -9.25
N GLU A 180 22.65 -0.97 -8.90
CA GLU A 180 22.71 -2.30 -9.51
C GLU A 180 21.40 -3.04 -9.24
N LEU A 181 20.73 -3.41 -10.33
CA LEU A 181 19.43 -4.07 -10.29
C LEU A 181 19.61 -5.58 -10.05
N PRO A 182 18.76 -6.23 -9.23
CA PRO A 182 18.80 -7.67 -9.07
C PRO A 182 18.47 -8.37 -10.40
N VAL A 183 18.92 -9.62 -10.55
CA VAL A 183 18.63 -10.43 -11.73
C VAL A 183 17.13 -10.75 -11.77
N GLY A 184 16.39 -10.11 -12.66
CA GLY A 184 14.94 -10.26 -12.81
C GLY A 184 14.36 -9.32 -13.87
N ASP A 185 13.04 -9.36 -14.07
CA ASP A 185 12.35 -8.46 -14.99
C ASP A 185 11.82 -7.23 -14.21
N LEU A 186 12.42 -6.07 -14.47
CA LEU A 186 11.97 -4.80 -13.93
C LEU A 186 11.02 -4.11 -14.92
N TYR A 187 9.75 -4.02 -14.53
CA TYR A 187 8.72 -3.38 -15.33
C TYR A 187 8.42 -1.98 -14.78
N PHE A 188 9.07 -0.97 -15.35
CA PHE A 188 8.68 0.42 -15.14
C PHE A 188 7.58 0.79 -16.14
N ARG A 189 6.38 1.10 -15.64
CA ARG A 189 5.30 1.67 -16.46
C ARG A 189 5.01 3.08 -15.99
N LEU A 190 5.47 4.06 -16.77
CA LEU A 190 5.11 5.46 -16.63
C LEU A 190 3.86 5.73 -17.47
N ASP A 191 2.70 5.71 -16.84
CA ASP A 191 1.45 6.10 -17.48
C ASP A 191 1.26 7.61 -17.32
N TRP A 192 1.57 8.37 -18.37
CA TRP A 192 1.31 9.81 -18.44
C TRP A 192 -0.19 10.03 -18.66
N LEU A 193 -0.93 10.43 -17.62
CA LEU A 193 -2.28 10.95 -17.80
C LEU A 193 -2.18 12.34 -18.44
N CYS A 194 -2.19 12.39 -19.77
CA CYS A 194 -2.55 13.60 -20.49
C CYS A 194 -4.03 13.89 -20.17
N TYR A 195 -4.28 14.63 -19.09
CA TYR A 195 -5.51 15.42 -19.03
C TYR A 195 -5.28 16.62 -19.95
N GLU A 196 -5.66 16.47 -21.21
CA GLU A 196 -5.84 17.61 -22.11
C GLU A 196 -6.81 18.59 -21.43
N ALA A 197 -6.33 19.81 -21.22
CA ALA A 197 -7.11 20.95 -20.74
C ALA A 197 -7.88 21.59 -21.90
#